data_AF-A0A0R1U4D2-F1
#
_entry.id   AF-A0A0R1U4D2-F1
#
_cell.length_a   1.000
_cell.length_b   1.000
_cell.length_c   1.000
_cell.angle_alpha   90.00
_cell.angle_beta   90.00
_cell.angle_gamma   90.00
#
_symmetry.space_group_name_H-M   'P 1'
#
loop_
_entity.id
_entity.type
_entity.pdbx_description
1 polymer ?
#
loop_
_entity_poly.entity_id
_entity_poly.type
_entity_poly.pdbx_seq_one_letter_code
_entity_poly.pdbx_strand_id
1 'polypeptide(L)'
;MITKARKQGNSLTLTIPKDFHVEEGAKMRPERTDDGILYRFVEEEDDFFDFSSDILADLINEGLEGADLLSEFKKRKHAIKGAFHKMAQSVDDPAMTREELENLIGLSGDH
;
A
#
# COMPACT_ATOMS: atom_id res chain seq x y z
N MET A 1 -5.17 23.52 -16.12
CA MET A 1 -3.78 24.01 -16.30
C MET A 1 -2.96 22.90 -16.94
N ILE A 2 -2.12 23.19 -17.94
CA ILE A 2 -1.22 22.20 -18.56
C ILE A 2 0.19 22.49 -18.04
N THR A 3 0.85 21.48 -17.46
CA THR A 3 2.25 21.57 -17.02
C THR A 3 3.14 20.87 -18.04
N LYS A 4 4.39 21.35 -18.16
CA LYS A 4 5.37 20.80 -19.11
C LYS A 4 6.57 20.26 -18.34
N ALA A 5 7.00 19.06 -18.69
CA ALA A 5 8.21 18.47 -18.15
C ALA A 5 9.43 19.34 -18.50
N ARG A 6 10.32 19.52 -17.53
CA ARG A 6 11.57 20.29 -17.67
C ARG A 6 12.76 19.39 -17.39
N LYS A 7 13.84 19.55 -18.14
CA LYS A 7 15.08 18.82 -17.88
C LYS A 7 15.79 19.42 -16.66
N GLN A 8 16.17 18.57 -15.72
CA GLN A 8 16.96 18.93 -14.54
C GLN A 8 18.07 17.88 -14.37
N GLY A 9 19.30 18.25 -14.74
CA GLY A 9 20.40 17.29 -14.81
C GLY A 9 20.07 16.12 -15.74
N ASN A 10 20.09 14.91 -15.19
CA ASN A 10 19.77 13.66 -15.90
C ASN A 10 18.30 13.20 -15.74
N SER A 11 17.43 14.02 -15.13
CA SER A 11 16.01 13.70 -14.94
C SER A 11 15.08 14.73 -15.58
N LEU A 12 13.79 14.38 -15.62
CA LEU A 12 12.70 15.28 -15.97
C LEU A 12 11.91 15.62 -14.70
N THR A 13 11.51 16.87 -14.55
CA THR A 13 10.67 17.33 -13.45
C THR A 13 9.38 17.96 -13.96
N LEU A 14 8.28 17.71 -13.24
CA LEU A 14 6.97 18.32 -13.46
C LEU A 14 6.65 19.24 -12.29
N THR A 15 6.09 20.41 -12.60
CA THR A 15 5.59 21.32 -11.57
C THR A 15 4.22 20.85 -11.09
N ILE A 16 4.06 20.70 -9.78
CA ILE A 16 2.77 20.42 -9.15
C ILE A 16 2.07 21.77 -8.88
N PRO A 17 0.84 21.98 -9.39
CA PRO A 17 0.04 23.16 -9.06
C PRO A 17 -0.16 23.31 -7.54
N LYS A 18 -0.11 24.55 -7.04
CA LYS A 18 -0.29 24.85 -5.60
C LYS A 18 -1.66 24.39 -5.07
N ASP A 19 -2.69 24.40 -5.91
CA ASP A 19 -4.05 23.99 -5.56
C ASP A 19 -4.18 22.50 -5.23
N PHE A 20 -3.14 21.69 -5.49
CA PHE A 20 -3.08 20.29 -5.06
C PHE A 20 -2.52 20.11 -3.65
N HIS A 21 -2.08 21.20 -3.00
CA HIS A 21 -1.65 21.21 -1.60
C HIS A 21 -0.62 20.14 -1.23
N VAL A 22 0.29 19.83 -2.17
CA VAL A 22 1.40 18.89 -1.92
C VAL A 22 2.49 19.61 -1.15
N GLU A 23 2.80 19.11 0.04
CA GLU A 23 3.85 19.66 0.90
C GLU A 23 5.26 19.40 0.34
N GLU A 24 6.20 20.30 0.65
CA GLU A 24 7.60 20.12 0.31
C GLU A 24 8.15 18.87 1.03
N GLY A 25 8.83 18.00 0.29
CA GLY A 25 9.40 16.76 0.84
C GLY A 25 8.43 15.56 0.87
N ALA A 26 7.18 15.72 0.45
CA ALA A 26 6.23 14.61 0.34
C ALA A 26 6.80 13.47 -0.54
N LYS A 27 6.81 12.25 0.00
CA LYS A 27 7.27 11.06 -0.71
C LYS A 27 6.17 10.51 -1.60
N MET A 28 6.52 10.17 -2.83
CA MET A 28 5.58 9.62 -3.80
C MET A 28 6.17 8.44 -4.55
N ARG A 29 5.33 7.47 -4.89
CA ARG A 29 5.66 6.34 -5.75
C ARG A 29 5.11 6.60 -7.16
N PRO A 30 5.97 6.70 -8.18
CA PRO A 30 5.53 6.78 -9.57
C PRO A 30 5.17 5.40 -10.12
N GLU A 31 4.08 5.33 -10.88
CA GLU A 31 3.61 4.14 -11.60
C GLU A 31 3.25 4.52 -13.04
N ARG A 32 3.68 3.68 -14.00
CA ARG A 32 3.33 3.85 -15.40
C ARG A 32 1.95 3.20 -15.64
N THR A 33 1.05 3.93 -16.27
CA THR A 33 -0.26 3.44 -16.70
C THR A 33 -0.36 3.56 -18.23
N ASP A 34 -1.41 2.99 -18.82
CA ASP A 34 -1.67 3.11 -20.27
C ASP A 34 -1.89 4.57 -20.70
N ASP A 35 -2.53 5.35 -19.83
CA ASP A 35 -2.87 6.75 -20.09
C ASP A 35 -1.82 7.75 -19.57
N GLY A 36 -0.75 7.31 -18.89
CA GLY A 36 0.27 8.22 -18.40
C GLY A 36 1.11 7.72 -17.24
N ILE A 37 1.31 8.60 -16.25
CA ILE A 37 2.09 8.33 -15.04
C ILE A 37 1.26 8.79 -13.85
N LEU A 38 1.03 7.88 -12.91
CA LEU A 38 0.36 8.14 -11.64
C LEU A 38 1.41 8.29 -10.54
N TYR A 39 1.25 9.28 -9.67
CA TYR A 39 2.04 9.42 -8.46
C TYR A 39 1.12 9.21 -7.26
N ARG A 40 1.44 8.23 -6.40
CA ARG A 40 0.73 7.97 -5.15
C ARG A 40 1.58 8.41 -3.98
N PHE A 41 0.97 9.04 -2.97
CA PHE A 41 1.67 9.34 -1.72
C PHE A 41 2.16 8.04 -1.07
N VAL A 42 3.36 8.11 -0.49
CA VAL A 42 3.90 7.05 0.33
C VAL A 42 3.79 7.53 1.76
N GLU A 43 2.87 6.97 2.52
CA GLU A 43 2.88 7.10 3.97
C GLU A 43 4.16 6.45 4.48
N GLU A 44 4.93 7.16 5.33
CA GLU A 44 6.10 6.58 5.98
C GLU A 44 5.62 5.39 6.79
N GLU A 45 6.09 4.19 6.43
CA GLU A 45 5.76 2.89 7.03
C GLU A 45 4.48 2.94 7.87
N ASP A 46 3.34 2.91 7.18
CA ASP A 46 2.01 2.69 7.74
C ASP A 46 2.09 1.87 9.05
N ASP A 47 1.95 2.54 10.20
CA ASP A 47 1.71 1.90 11.49
C ASP A 47 0.49 0.94 11.39
N PHE A 48 -0.35 1.11 10.38
CA PHE A 48 -1.43 0.19 10.00
C PHE A 48 -0.96 -1.27 9.83
N PHE A 49 0.27 -1.51 9.39
CA PHE A 49 0.85 -2.86 9.28
C PHE A 49 1.83 -3.21 10.41
N ASP A 50 1.97 -2.37 11.44
CA ASP A 50 2.83 -2.67 12.57
C ASP A 50 2.13 -3.50 13.66
N PHE A 51 2.04 -4.80 13.42
CA PHE A 51 1.53 -5.78 14.38
C PHE A 51 2.55 -6.15 15.48
N SER A 52 3.65 -5.40 15.63
CA SER A 52 4.72 -5.79 16.57
C SER A 52 4.23 -5.90 18.01
N SER A 53 3.41 -4.94 18.47
CA SER A 53 2.85 -4.95 19.82
C SER A 53 1.92 -6.13 20.04
N ASP A 54 1.04 -6.44 19.08
CA ASP A 54 0.09 -7.55 19.18
C ASP A 54 0.80 -8.91 19.19
N ILE A 55 1.76 -9.10 18.28
CA ILE A 55 2.58 -10.32 18.23
C ILE A 55 3.34 -10.51 19.54
N LEU A 56 3.91 -9.44 20.09
CA LEU A 56 4.68 -9.53 21.33
C LEU A 56 3.77 -9.85 22.53
N ALA A 57 2.59 -9.24 22.61
CA ALA A 57 1.62 -9.50 23.66
C ALA A 57 1.15 -10.96 23.65
N ASP A 58 0.86 -11.52 22.47
CA ASP A 58 0.48 -12.93 22.31
C ASP A 58 1.59 -13.87 22.78
N LEU A 59 2.84 -13.61 22.39
CA LEU A 59 3.96 -14.48 22.77
C LEU A 59 4.26 -14.42 24.28
N ILE A 60 4.08 -13.25 24.92
CA ILE A 60 4.17 -13.12 26.37
C ILE A 60 3.04 -13.90 27.05
N ASN A 61 1.82 -13.83 26.53
CA ASN A 61 0.67 -14.60 27.05
C ASN A 61 0.85 -16.12 26.88
N GLU A 62 1.58 -16.55 25.85
CA GLU A 62 2.00 -17.94 25.64
C GLU A 62 3.12 -18.40 26.60
N GLY A 63 3.67 -17.48 27.41
CA GLY A 63 4.73 -17.77 28.39
C GLY A 63 6.12 -17.92 27.76
N LEU A 64 6.32 -17.41 26.55
CA LEU A 64 7.63 -17.43 25.91
C LEU A 64 8.54 -16.32 26.47
N GLU A 65 9.77 -16.69 26.77
CA GLU A 65 10.76 -15.77 27.36
C GLU A 65 12.11 -15.86 26.63
N GLY A 66 12.98 -14.87 26.87
CA GLY A 66 14.37 -14.90 26.46
C GLY A 66 14.59 -15.13 24.96
N ALA A 67 15.45 -16.09 24.62
CA ALA A 67 15.82 -16.37 23.24
C ALA A 67 14.66 -16.96 22.40
N ASP A 68 13.76 -17.72 23.04
CA ASP A 68 12.63 -18.36 22.38
C ASP A 68 11.58 -17.33 21.97
N LEU A 69 11.30 -16.35 22.84
CA LEU A 69 10.47 -15.18 22.53
C LEU A 69 10.98 -14.43 21.30
N LEU A 70 12.28 -14.15 21.26
CA LEU A 70 12.89 -13.41 20.16
C LEU A 70 12.83 -14.19 18.83
N SER A 71 13.03 -15.50 18.89
CA SER A 71 12.97 -16.39 17.72
C SER A 71 11.55 -16.43 17.13
N GLU A 72 10.55 -16.70 17.97
CA GLU A 72 9.16 -16.79 17.51
C GLU A 72 8.59 -15.42 17.11
N PHE A 73 8.97 -14.32 17.78
CA PHE A 73 8.62 -12.97 17.36
C PHE A 73 9.06 -12.67 15.93
N LYS A 74 10.35 -12.93 15.62
CA LYS A 74 10.89 -12.71 14.26
C LYS A 74 10.16 -13.55 13.22
N LYS A 75 9.87 -14.81 13.56
CA LYS A 75 9.18 -15.75 12.68
C LYS A 75 7.75 -15.32 12.38
N ARG A 76 6.96 -14.95 13.40
CA ARG A 76 5.57 -14.48 13.22
C ARG A 76 5.50 -13.14 12.49
N LYS A 77 6.37 -12.18 12.84
CA LYS A 77 6.46 -10.89 12.14
C LYS A 77 6.78 -11.06 10.66
N HIS A 78 7.71 -11.96 10.32
CA HIS A 78 8.05 -12.24 8.93
C HIS A 78 6.90 -12.94 8.18
N ALA A 79 6.23 -13.91 8.81
CA ALA A 79 5.11 -14.63 8.21
C ALA A 79 3.94 -13.69 7.87
N ILE A 80 3.59 -12.78 8.80
CA ILE A 80 2.52 -11.80 8.60
C ILE A 80 2.87 -10.84 7.45
N LYS A 81 4.07 -10.23 7.49
CA LYS A 81 4.54 -9.34 6.41
C LYS A 81 4.54 -10.05 5.04
N GLY A 82 4.99 -11.31 5.02
CA GLY A 82 5.00 -12.14 3.81
C GLY A 82 3.59 -12.46 3.30
N ALA A 83 2.64 -12.76 4.18
CA ALA A 83 1.25 -13.01 3.81
C ALA A 83 0.58 -11.78 3.23
N PHE A 84 0.74 -10.60 3.85
CA PHE A 84 0.24 -9.33 3.33
C PHE A 84 0.83 -8.98 1.97
N HIS A 85 2.14 -9.15 1.79
CA HIS A 85 2.78 -8.90 0.50
C HIS A 85 2.24 -9.82 -0.60
N LYS A 86 2.02 -11.11 -0.29
CA LYS A 86 1.38 -12.05 -1.21
C LYS A 86 -0.06 -11.64 -1.52
N MET A 87 -0.87 -11.28 -0.52
CA MET A 87 -2.25 -10.82 -0.74
C MET A 87 -2.28 -9.58 -1.64
N ALA A 88 -1.43 -8.59 -1.40
CA ALA A 88 -1.33 -7.39 -2.23
C ALA A 88 -0.93 -7.69 -3.69
N GLN A 89 -0.07 -8.68 -3.91
CA GLN A 89 0.30 -9.16 -5.25
C GLN A 89 -0.75 -10.07 -5.89
N SER A 90 -1.67 -10.64 -5.10
CA SER A 90 -2.74 -11.51 -5.60
C SER A 90 -3.91 -10.69 -6.17
N VAL A 91 -3.91 -9.37 -5.96
CA VAL A 91 -4.90 -8.45 -6.56
C VAL A 91 -4.44 -8.06 -7.97
N ASP A 92 -4.26 -9.08 -8.82
CA ASP A 92 -4.18 -8.94 -10.29
C ASP A 92 -5.56 -9.13 -10.94
N ASP A 93 -6.62 -9.34 -10.13
CA ASP A 93 -7.98 -9.26 -10.65
C ASP A 93 -8.28 -7.79 -10.98
N PRO A 94 -8.73 -7.47 -12.21
CA PRO A 94 -9.14 -6.12 -12.54
C PRO A 94 -10.14 -5.67 -11.49
N ALA A 95 -9.96 -4.44 -10.98
CA ALA A 95 -10.88 -3.85 -10.02
C ALA A 95 -12.28 -3.87 -10.65
N MET A 96 -13.07 -4.88 -10.30
CA MET A 96 -14.41 -5.05 -10.83
C MET A 96 -15.21 -3.84 -10.39
N THR A 97 -15.84 -3.19 -11.35
CA THR A 97 -16.75 -2.09 -11.09
C THR A 97 -17.91 -2.59 -10.24
N ARG A 98 -18.55 -1.68 -9.51
CA ARG A 98 -19.73 -1.99 -8.71
C ARG A 98 -20.82 -2.69 -9.55
N GLU A 99 -20.95 -2.31 -10.82
CA GLU A 99 -21.90 -2.89 -11.77
C GLU A 99 -21.54 -4.35 -12.16
N GLU A 100 -20.25 -4.65 -12.34
CA GLU A 100 -19.78 -6.03 -12.56
C GLU A 100 -20.01 -6.91 -11.33
N LEU A 101 -19.81 -6.36 -10.13
CA LEU A 101 -20.11 -7.05 -8.88
C LEU A 101 -21.62 -7.31 -8.74
N GLU A 102 -22.46 -6.31 -9.00
CA GLU A 102 -23.93 -6.42 -8.92
C GLU A 102 -24.49 -7.48 -9.88
N ASN A 103 -23.92 -7.59 -11.09
CA ASN A 103 -24.24 -8.66 -12.04
C ASN A 103 -23.76 -10.04 -11.57
N LEU A 104 -22.56 -10.14 -10.98
CA LEU A 104 -21.99 -11.40 -10.50
C LEU A 104 -22.79 -12.02 -9.34
N ILE A 105 -23.28 -11.18 -8.42
CA ILE A 105 -24.04 -11.63 -7.23
C ILE A 105 -25.56 -11.60 -7.43
N GLY A 106 -26.03 -11.31 -8.65
CA GLY A 106 -27.45 -11.36 -9.02
C GLY A 106 -28.30 -10.25 -8.41
N LEU A 107 -27.70 -9.10 -8.08
CA LEU A 107 -28.39 -7.92 -7.56
C LEU A 107 -28.94 -6.98 -8.65
N SER A 108 -28.64 -7.24 -9.92
CA SER A 108 -29.19 -6.51 -11.07
C SER A 108 -30.66 -6.87 -11.30
N GLY A 109 -31.52 -6.46 -10.37
CA GLY A 109 -32.97 -6.54 -10.46
C GLY A 109 -33.56 -5.20 -10.90
N ASP A 110 -34.04 -5.17 -12.14
CA ASP A 110 -35.21 -4.46 -12.66
C ASP A 110 -35.51 -3.03 -12.14
N HIS A 111 -35.17 -2.03 -12.95
CA HIS A 111 -35.87 -0.74 -13.04
C HIS A 111 -35.87 -0.20 -14.46
#